data_AF-A0A1J5QP60-F1
#
_entry.id   AF-A0A1J5QP60-F1
#
_cell.length_a   1.000
_cell.length_b   1.000
_cell.length_c   1.000
_cell.angle_alpha   90.00
_cell.angle_beta   90.00
_cell.angle_gamma   90.00
#
_symmetry.space_group_name_H-M   'P 1'
#
loop_
_entity.id
_entity.type
_entity.pdbx_description
1 polymer ?
#
loop_
_entity_poly.entity_id
_entity_poly.type
_entity_poly.pdbx_seq_one_letter_code
_entity_poly.pdbx_strand_id
1 'polypeptide(L)' 'MQMDDWMYLMNEHVLLNRTEMRKFGLRFASIVIAFHKP' A
#
# COMPACT_ATOMS: atom_id res chain seq x y z
N MET A 1 5.36 6.26 14.54
CA MET A 1 5.17 5.20 13.52
C MET A 1 5.08 5.92 12.19
N GLN A 2 5.84 5.48 11.19
CA GLN A 2 5.82 6.07 9.85
C GLN A 2 5.23 5.05 8.89
N MET A 3 4.36 5.51 8.01
CA MET A 3 3.71 4.71 6.99
C MET A 3 3.87 5.47 5.68
N ASP A 4 4.54 4.84 4.72
CA ASP A 4 4.73 5.39 3.39
C ASP A 4 3.90 4.54 2.42
N ASP A 5 2.96 5.16 1.71
CA ASP A 5 2.09 4.46 0.78
C ASP A 5 2.11 5.05 -0.62
N TRP A 6 1.80 4.20 -1.59
CA TRP A 6 1.51 4.61 -2.96
C TRP A 6 0.32 3.83 -3.50
N MET A 7 -0.37 4.47 -4.44
CA MET A 7 -1.50 3.89 -5.15
C MET A 7 -1.21 3.84 -6.64
N TYR A 8 -1.61 2.75 -7.28
CA TYR A 8 -1.50 2.57 -8.73
C TYR A 8 -2.81 2.06 -9.29
N LEU A 9 -3.40 2.84 -10.19
CA LEU A 9 -4.58 2.44 -10.94
C LEU A 9 -4.13 1.53 -12.09
N MET A 10 -4.31 0.22 -11.92
CA MET A 10 -3.88 -0.77 -12.91
C MET A 10 -4.82 -0.76 -14.12
N ASN A 11 -6.12 -0.61 -13.87
CA ASN A 11 -7.16 -0.41 -14.89
C ASN A 11 -8.37 0.31 -14.25
N GLU A 12 -9.44 0.52 -15.01
CA GLU A 12 -10.64 1.25 -14.55
C GLU A 12 -11.33 0.63 -13.32
N HIS A 13 -11.08 -0.64 -13.04
CA HIS A 13 -11.72 -1.41 -11.96
C HIS A 13 -10.77 -1.75 -10.81
N VAL A 14 -9.44 -1.76 -11.03
CA VAL A 14 -8.48 -2.28 -10.05
C VAL A 14 -7.48 -1.20 -9.61
N LEU A 15 -7.48 -0.93 -8.30
CA LEU A 15 -6.53 -0.06 -7.64
C LEU A 15 -5.61 -0.88 -6.72
N LEU A 16 -4.31 -0.79 -6.94
CA LEU A 16 -3.31 -1.38 -6.05
C LEU A 16 -2.86 -0.33 -5.03
N ASN A 17 -2.87 -0.68 -3.75
CA ASN A 17 -2.24 0.10 -2.69
C ASN A 17 -1.08 -0.72 -2.11
N ARG A 18 0.10 -0.11 -2.04
CA ARG A 18 1.25 -0.67 -1.32
C ARG A 18 1.64 0.29 -0.20
N THR A 19 1.71 -0.25 1.01
CA THR A 19 2.07 0.50 2.21
C THR A 19 3.26 -0.15 2.91
N GLU A 20 4.30 0.63 3.22
CA GLU A 20 5.44 0.21 4.04
C GLU A 20 5.35 0.84 5.43
N MET A 21 5.56 0.03 6.47
CA MET A 21 5.49 0.50 7.86
C MET A 21 6.87 0.49 8.53
N ARG A 22 7.17 1.58 9.24
CA ARG A 22 8.39 1.74 10.04
C ARG A 22 8.08 2.16 11.48
N LYS A 23 8.82 1.59 12.43
CA LYS A 23 8.77 1.94 13.86
C LYS A 23 10.19 1.97 14.41
N PHE A 24 10.53 3.02 15.17
CA PHE A 24 11.89 3.24 15.70
C PHE A 24 12.99 3.25 14.62
N GLY A 25 12.68 3.73 13.41
CA GLY A 25 13.60 3.73 12.26
C GLY A 25 13.73 2.38 11.52
N LEU A 26 13.23 1.29 12.10
CA LEU A 26 13.27 -0.05 11.50
C LEU A 26 12.01 -0.33 10.67
N ARG A 27 12.15 -1.12 9.60
CA ARG A 27 11.02 -1.60 8.79
C ARG A 27 10.37 -2.80 9.48
N PHE A 28 9.06 -2.70 9.71
CA PHE A 28 8.29 -3.73 10.42
C PHE A 28 7.41 -4.55 9.48
N ALA A 29 6.83 -3.94 8.44
CA ALA A 29 5.91 -4.62 7.54
C ALA A 29 5.85 -3.96 6.15
N SER A 30 5.37 -4.74 5.17
CA SER A 30 4.95 -4.29 3.84
C SER A 30 3.61 -4.95 3.53
N ILE A 31 2.62 -4.14 3.17
CA ILE A 31 1.27 -4.61 2.84
C ILE A 31 0.98 -4.22 1.39
N VAL A 32 0.36 -5.15 0.63
CA VAL A 32 -0.18 -4.89 -0.70
C VAL A 32 -1.64 -5.31 -0.69
N ILE A 33 -2.52 -4.41 -1.12
CA ILE A 33 -3.96 -4.65 -1.23
C ILE A 33 -4.39 -4.30 -2.65
N ALA A 34 -5.23 -5.15 -3.24
CA ALA A 34 -5.91 -4.87 -4.49
C ALA A 34 -7.39 -4.58 -4.21
N PHE A 35 -7.83 -3.38 -4.55
CA PHE A 35 -9.24 -3.01 -4.51
C PHE A 35 -9.85 -3.24 -5.88
N HIS A 36 -10.97 -3.94 -5.94
CA HIS A 36 -11.76 -4.12 -7.15
C HIS A 36 -13.07 -3.33 -7.01
N LYS A 37 -13.28 -2.36 -7.88
CA LYS A 37 -14.54 -1.62 -8.00
C LYS A 37 -15.42 -2.35 -9.02
N PRO A 38 -16.58 -2.91 -8.59
CA PRO A 38 -17.53 -3.53 -9.50
C PRO A 38 -18.09 -2.53 -10.52
#